data_AF-A0A2D5VCP0-F1
#
_entry.id   AF-A0A2D5VCP0-F1
#
_cell.length_a   1.000
_cell.length_b   1.000
_cell.length_c   1.000
_cell.angle_alpha   90.00
_cell.angle_beta   90.00
_cell.angle_gamma   90.00
#
_symmetry.space_group_name_H-M   'P 1'
#
loop_
_entity.id
_entity.type
_entity.pdbx_description
1 polymer ?
#
loop_
_entity_poly.entity_id
_entity_poly.type
_entity_poly.pdbx_seq_one_letter_code
_entity_poly.pdbx_strand_id
1 'polypeptide(L)'
;MTLNAGLADRFRMVVIDLRGYNRSDKPSGVDQYAMPLLVSDIVAVIRQLAVEINMSPKAVIVGHDWGGAVTWSVAMTRLDLG
;
A
#
# COMPACT_ATOMS: atom_id res chain seq x y z
N MET A 1 -13.80 -10.55 -0.44
CA MET A 1 -14.28 -9.62 0.60
C MET A 1 -14.39 -8.24 -0.02
N THR A 2 -15.60 -7.74 -0.27
CA THR A 2 -15.81 -6.39 -0.82
C THR A 2 -15.84 -5.39 0.33
N LEU A 3 -14.74 -4.68 0.53
CA LEU A 3 -14.54 -3.69 1.60
C LEU A 3 -15.40 -2.41 1.45
N ASN A 4 -16.30 -2.37 0.47
CA ASN A 4 -16.69 -1.13 -0.20
C ASN A 4 -18.00 -0.49 0.30
N ALA A 5 -18.88 -1.23 0.98
CA ALA A 5 -20.27 -0.79 1.16
C ALA A 5 -20.47 0.41 2.11
N GLY A 6 -19.48 0.74 2.96
CA GLY A 6 -19.62 1.82 3.96
C GLY A 6 -18.64 2.98 3.85
N LEU A 7 -17.69 2.94 2.92
CA LEU A 7 -16.62 3.95 2.80
C LEU A 7 -16.46 4.50 1.37
N ALA A 8 -17.04 3.86 0.37
CA ALA A 8 -16.84 4.21 -1.04
C ALA A 8 -17.38 5.60 -1.42
N ASP A 9 -18.34 6.14 -0.67
CA ASP A 9 -18.88 7.49 -0.84
C ASP A 9 -17.93 8.59 -0.36
N ARG A 10 -16.97 8.23 0.50
CA ARG A 10 -16.04 9.18 1.15
C ARG A 10 -14.58 8.95 0.78
N PHE A 11 -14.24 7.76 0.30
CA PHE A 11 -12.87 7.38 -0.02
C PHE A 11 -12.80 6.69 -1.38
N ARG A 12 -11.77 7.04 -2.17
CA ARG A 12 -11.33 6.19 -3.27
C ARG A 12 -10.65 4.96 -2.67
N MET A 13 -11.34 3.82 -2.71
CA MET A 13 -10.82 2.57 -2.16
C MET A 13 -9.93 1.86 -3.19
N VAL A 14 -8.70 1.54 -2.77
CA VAL A 14 -7.73 0.81 -3.60
C VAL A 14 -7.28 -0.41 -2.82
N VAL A 15 -7.35 -1.58 -3.46
CA VAL A 15 -6.80 -2.83 -2.92
C VAL A 15 -5.62 -3.21 -3.81
N ILE A 16 -4.48 -3.45 -3.18
CA ILE A 16 -3.25 -3.81 -3.88
C ILE A 16 -2.93 -5.29 -3.66
N ASP A 17 -2.38 -5.93 -4.69
CA ASP A 17 -1.67 -7.18 -4.54
C ASP A 17 -0.20 -6.85 -4.19
N LEU A 18 0.29 -7.29 -3.03
CA LEU A 18 1.71 -7.11 -2.69
C LEU A 18 2.60 -7.88 -3.68
N ARG A 19 3.86 -7.46 -3.86
CA ARG A 19 4.84 -8.25 -4.63
C ARG A 19 4.83 -9.71 -4.15
N GLY A 20 4.90 -10.66 -5.08
CA GLY A 20 4.75 -12.09 -4.80
C GLY A 20 3.31 -12.61 -4.81
N TYR A 21 2.30 -11.75 -4.77
CA TYR A 21 0.89 -12.15 -4.71
C TYR A 21 0.14 -11.92 -6.01
N ASN A 22 -0.76 -12.86 -6.34
CA ASN A 22 -1.78 -12.76 -7.38
C ASN A 22 -1.25 -12.17 -8.70
N ARG A 23 -1.68 -10.95 -9.08
CA ARG A 23 -1.34 -10.33 -10.35
C ARG A 23 -0.10 -9.45 -10.29
N SER A 24 0.45 -9.22 -9.11
CA SER A 24 1.73 -8.52 -8.96
C SER A 24 2.89 -9.41 -9.35
N ASP A 25 4.00 -8.77 -9.71
CA ASP A 25 5.24 -9.44 -10.08
C ASP A 25 5.79 -10.27 -8.92
N LYS A 26 6.55 -11.31 -9.27
CA LYS A 26 7.07 -12.33 -8.34
C LYS A 26 8.59 -12.40 -8.47
N PRO A 27 9.32 -11.37 -8.00
CA PRO A 27 10.76 -11.33 -8.12
C PRO A 27 11.40 -12.52 -7.39
N SER A 28 12.47 -13.06 -7.96
CA SER A 28 13.22 -14.19 -7.39
C SER A 28 14.19 -13.73 -6.30
N GLY A 29 14.33 -14.53 -5.25
CA GLY A 29 15.23 -14.23 -4.13
C GLY A 29 14.47 -13.71 -2.92
N VAL A 30 14.82 -14.19 -1.73
CA VAL A 30 14.15 -13.81 -0.47
C VAL A 30 14.42 -12.35 -0.09
N ASP A 31 15.57 -11.82 -0.50
CA ASP A 31 15.99 -10.43 -0.35
C ASP A 31 15.02 -9.46 -1.04
N GLN A 32 14.36 -9.89 -2.13
CA GLN A 32 13.37 -9.09 -2.84
C GLN A 32 12.08 -8.84 -2.06
N TYR A 33 11.91 -9.51 -0.92
CA TYR A 33 10.77 -9.38 -0.01
C TYR A 33 11.16 -8.73 1.33
N ALA A 34 12.35 -8.14 1.41
CA ALA A 34 12.78 -7.41 2.59
C ALA A 34 11.81 -6.25 2.91
N MET A 35 11.56 -5.99 4.19
CA MET A 35 10.58 -5.00 4.63
C MET A 35 10.74 -3.60 4.00
N PRO A 36 11.97 -3.05 3.82
CA PRO A 36 12.13 -1.75 3.15
C PRO A 36 11.61 -1.74 1.70
N LEU A 37 11.71 -2.86 0.99
CA LEU A 37 11.22 -2.98 -0.38
C LEU A 37 9.70 -3.07 -0.43
N LEU A 38 9.08 -3.74 0.56
CA LEU A 38 7.62 -3.78 0.70
C LEU A 38 7.07 -2.38 1.03
N VAL A 39 7.70 -1.66 1.96
CA VAL A 39 7.34 -0.26 2.29
C VAL A 39 7.48 0.63 1.06
N SER A 40 8.55 0.45 0.27
CA SER A 40 8.77 1.22 -0.96
C SER A 40 7.65 1.05 -1.97
N ASP A 41 7.08 -0.15 -2.13
CA ASP A 41 5.95 -0.38 -3.03
C ASP A 41 4.71 0.41 -2.60
N ILE A 42 4.37 0.38 -1.31
CA ILE A 42 3.22 1.12 -0.78
C ILE A 42 3.36 2.61 -1.06
N VAL A 43 4.55 3.16 -0.80
CA VAL A 43 4.86 4.57 -1.07
C VAL A 43 4.71 4.89 -2.55
N ALA A 44 5.24 4.03 -3.43
CA ALA A 44 5.18 4.23 -4.87
C ALA A 44 3.72 4.27 -5.34
N VAL A 45 2.89 3.35 -4.88
CA VAL A 45 1.45 3.32 -5.20
C VAL A 45 0.75 4.59 -4.73
N ILE A 46 0.96 5.01 -3.46
CA ILE A 46 0.30 6.23 -2.93
C ILE A 46 0.69 7.46 -3.74
N ARG A 47 1.98 7.63 -4.04
CA ARG A 47 2.47 8.77 -4.81
C ARG A 47 1.95 8.76 -6.24
N GLN A 48 1.93 7.60 -6.89
CA GLN A 48 1.40 7.46 -8.24
C GLN A 48 -0.09 7.78 -8.31
N LEU A 49 -0.89 7.25 -7.38
CA LEU A 49 -2.32 7.53 -7.31
C LEU A 49 -2.59 9.00 -6.99
N ALA A 50 -1.81 9.61 -6.11
CA ALA A 50 -1.92 11.03 -5.79
C ALA A 50 -1.68 11.92 -7.02
N VAL A 51 -0.70 11.57 -7.86
CA VAL A 51 -0.49 12.23 -9.16
C VAL A 51 -1.70 12.00 -10.09
N GLU A 52 -2.19 10.76 -10.21
CA GLU A 52 -3.33 10.40 -11.07
C GLU A 52 -4.60 11.20 -10.73
N ILE A 53 -4.87 11.41 -9.43
CA ILE A 53 -6.05 12.17 -8.96
C ILE A 53 -5.77 13.64 -8.67
N ASN A 54 -4.56 14.12 -8.94
CA ASN A 54 -4.12 15.49 -8.65
C ASN A 54 -4.36 15.92 -7.19
N MET A 55 -3.88 15.13 -6.23
CA MET A 55 -3.98 15.39 -4.79
C MET A 55 -2.63 15.24 -4.09
N SER A 56 -2.54 15.69 -2.84
CA SER A 56 -1.38 15.41 -1.99
C SER A 56 -1.23 13.90 -1.71
N PRO A 57 0.00 13.38 -1.54
CA PRO A 57 0.26 11.95 -1.32
C PRO A 57 -0.02 11.52 0.13
N LYS A 58 -1.25 11.73 0.59
CA LYS A 58 -1.75 11.29 1.89
C LYS A 58 -2.75 10.16 1.71
N ALA A 59 -2.68 9.14 2.57
CA ALA A 59 -3.58 8.00 2.49
C ALA A 59 -3.90 7.41 3.86
N VAL A 60 -5.12 6.89 4.02
CA VAL A 60 -5.46 5.97 5.11
C VAL A 60 -5.07 4.57 4.65
N ILE A 61 -4.16 3.92 5.37
CA ILE A 61 -3.66 2.60 5.03
C ILE A 61 -4.23 1.59 6.02
N VAL A 62 -4.81 0.51 5.50
CA VAL A 62 -5.38 -0.58 6.30
C VAL A 62 -4.70 -1.87 5.90
N GLY A 63 -4.17 -2.60 6.89
CA GLY A 63 -3.45 -3.84 6.69
C GLY A 63 -3.89 -4.93 7.66
N HIS A 64 -3.89 -6.17 7.19
CA HIS A 64 -4.14 -7.38 7.98
C HIS A 64 -3.03 -8.41 7.71
N ASP A 65 -2.69 -9.23 8.71
CA ASP A 65 -1.60 -10.22 8.62
C ASP A 65 -0.26 -9.57 8.16
N TRP A 66 0.40 -10.09 7.12
CA TRP A 66 1.58 -9.46 6.52
C TRP A 66 1.32 -8.04 6.01
N GLY A 67 0.12 -7.77 5.48
CA GLY A 67 -0.28 -6.40 5.13
C GLY A 67 -0.34 -5.48 6.35
N GLY A 68 -0.66 -6.02 7.53
CA GLY A 68 -0.59 -5.31 8.81
C GLY A 68 0.85 -4.99 9.20
N ALA A 69 1.76 -5.96 9.10
CA ALA A 69 3.20 -5.77 9.37
C ALA A 69 3.83 -4.70 8.44
N VAL A 70 3.49 -4.72 7.15
CA VAL A 70 3.94 -3.72 6.18
C VAL A 70 3.36 -2.34 6.54
N THR A 71 2.06 -2.25 6.84
CA THR A 71 1.41 -0.97 7.19
C THR A 71 2.00 -0.34 8.46
N TRP A 72 2.28 -1.15 9.48
CA TRP A 72 2.98 -0.68 10.69
C TRP A 72 4.38 -0.13 10.35
N SER A 73 5.12 -0.81 9.48
CA SER A 73 6.44 -0.36 9.04
C SER A 73 6.37 0.95 8.25
N VAL A 74 5.35 1.14 7.40
CA VAL A 74 5.08 2.42 6.72
C VAL A 74 4.83 3.51 7.74
N ALA A 75 3.92 3.30 8.70
CA ALA A 75 3.59 4.30 9.72
C ALA A 75 4.81 4.76 10.55
N MET A 76 5.71 3.82 10.88
CA MET A 76 6.92 4.13 11.65
C MET A 76 8.01 4.85 10.84
N THR A 77 8.08 4.62 9.53
CA THR A 77 9.21 5.09 8.70
C THR A 77 8.85 6.22 7.74
N ARG A 78 7.55 6.45 7.47
CA ARG A 78 7.04 7.36 6.43
C ARG A 78 6.03 8.36 6.99
N LEU A 79 6.49 9.21 7.89
CA LEU A 79 5.69 10.31 8.45
C LEU A 79 5.26 11.34 7.37
N ASP A 80 5.91 11.35 6.21
CA ASP A 80 5.56 12.20 5.07
C ASP A 80 4.22 11.82 4.40
N LEU A 81 3.66 10.64 4.71
CA LEU A 81 2.39 10.16 4.16
C LEU A 81 1.18 10.37 5.09
N GLY A 82 1.39 10.90 6.30
CA GLY A 82 0.36 11.20 7.31
C GLY A 82 -0.33 12.55 7.14
#